data_AF-A0A8T4J4A9-F1
#
_entry.id   AF-A0A8T4J4A9-F1
#
_cell.length_a   1.000
_cell.length_b   1.000
_cell.length_c   1.000
_cell.angle_alpha   90.00
_cell.angle_beta   90.00
_cell.angle_gamma   90.00
#
_symmetry.space_group_name_H-M   'P 1'
#
loop_
_entity.id
_entity.type
_entity.pdbx_description
1 polymer ?
#
loop_
_entity_poly.entity_id
_entity_poly.type
_entity_poly.pdbx_seq_one_letter_code
_entity_poly.pdbx_strand_id
1 'polypeptide(L)'
;MPGGTAAVLALCLVAALPGSALAAGEAGGADVPGYGIAEDARQIKGAASSGDGPELKPGTYRDTIGRGEKRYYSVNLDAKSSAFLSAVAAPEPGSKVGTVGEGLEISLETVDGDECGSDDPQFRAGGRSYPIAGTASRLMGEDDECQKAGPYLLSVERVGSDTSGRGRWPLELRYMSEPGLKGSVPTAPGDNGADDEPPTPVTGSAKKQANGGTGFNDAGALSTGVWKDAIEPGETRFYRVPVDWGQRLNTSVELSSSSEGGEFPPTVFNALGLTAYNPARGQLEDDDFTDYHAESASVGAYTPVVDFGNRFANSGAEAPFAGWYYLEVTASPELAKYFKKSAPLTLRVDVRGKAKEAPAYDGDAVAAGFGVSEDDREQAEEGLSAAEAERSGTLRTVAVTGIGVGAGLILVLVAWTLIARRRAGRDATVTSAPHPQQPQNPQQPQPYGYPPSGNGWQ
;
A
#
# COMPACT_ATOMS: atom_id res chain seq x y z
N MET A 1 -35.84 69.33 -22.42
CA MET A 1 -36.57 68.11 -22.01
C MET A 1 -35.70 66.92 -22.39
N PRO A 2 -35.33 66.07 -21.42
CA PRO A 2 -34.26 65.08 -21.56
C PRO A 2 -34.79 63.68 -21.90
N GLY A 3 -33.89 62.84 -22.39
CA GLY A 3 -33.96 61.38 -22.37
C GLY A 3 -32.63 60.87 -22.90
N GLY A 4 -31.83 60.04 -22.25
CA GLY A 4 -32.04 59.23 -21.05
C GLY A 4 -31.43 57.84 -21.32
N THR A 5 -30.68 57.31 -20.35
CA THR A 5 -30.17 55.92 -20.21
C THR A 5 -28.88 55.56 -20.96
N ALA A 6 -27.95 54.76 -20.42
CA ALA A 6 -27.62 54.34 -19.05
C ALA A 6 -26.21 53.70 -19.12
N ALA A 7 -25.27 54.15 -18.30
CA ALA A 7 -23.95 53.51 -18.17
C ALA A 7 -23.91 52.69 -16.87
N VAL A 8 -23.69 51.38 -17.01
CA VAL A 8 -23.52 50.44 -15.90
C VAL A 8 -22.10 50.60 -15.34
N LEU A 9 -21.99 51.12 -14.12
CA LEU A 9 -20.75 51.13 -13.34
C LEU A 9 -20.63 49.81 -12.56
N ALA A 10 -19.64 49.00 -12.92
CA ALA A 10 -19.22 47.86 -12.12
C ALA A 10 -18.30 48.34 -10.99
N LEU A 11 -18.77 48.25 -9.74
CA LEU A 11 -17.95 48.45 -8.54
C LEU A 11 -17.23 47.13 -8.20
N CYS A 12 -15.89 47.13 -8.27
CA CYS A 12 -15.06 46.07 -7.70
C CYS A 12 -14.86 46.31 -6.20
N LEU A 13 -15.48 45.48 -5.35
CA LEU A 13 -15.21 45.40 -3.92
C LEU A 13 -13.97 44.52 -3.68
N VAL A 14 -12.87 45.14 -3.24
CA VAL A 14 -11.68 44.43 -2.73
C VAL A 14 -11.93 44.10 -1.27
N ALA A 15 -12.13 42.83 -0.95
CA ALA A 15 -12.18 42.34 0.42
C ALA A 15 -10.75 42.20 0.96
N ALA A 16 -10.41 42.98 1.99
CA ALA A 16 -9.17 42.83 2.75
C ALA A 16 -9.31 41.65 3.73
N LEU A 17 -8.47 40.63 3.58
CA LEU A 17 -8.31 39.55 4.56
C LEU A 17 -7.27 39.95 5.63
N PRO A 18 -7.48 39.64 6.91
CA PRO A 18 -6.49 39.89 7.96
C PRO A 18 -5.31 38.92 7.82
N GLY A 19 -4.10 39.47 7.86
CA GLY A 19 -2.85 38.75 7.70
C GLY A 19 -2.62 37.71 8.80
N SER A 20 -2.31 36.49 8.38
CA SER A 20 -1.78 35.43 9.24
C SER A 20 -0.36 35.81 9.66
N ALA A 21 -0.14 36.01 10.95
CA ALA A 21 1.19 36.19 11.51
C ALA A 21 1.97 34.87 11.36
N LEU A 22 2.98 34.86 10.49
CA LEU A 22 4.00 33.83 10.44
C LEU A 22 4.80 33.89 11.75
N ALA A 23 4.63 32.88 12.60
CA ALA A 23 5.55 32.64 13.71
C ALA A 23 6.90 32.22 13.11
N ALA A 24 7.95 32.97 13.46
CA ALA A 24 9.32 32.71 13.04
C ALA A 24 9.79 31.35 13.57
N GLY A 25 10.30 30.53 12.65
CA GLY A 25 10.78 29.17 12.93
C GLY A 25 12.05 29.12 13.77
N GLU A 26 12.14 28.07 14.58
CA GLU A 26 13.40 27.52 15.06
C GLU A 26 13.99 26.63 13.95
N ALA A 27 15.29 26.83 13.70
CA ALA A 27 16.01 26.27 12.57
C ALA A 27 16.24 24.75 12.70
N GLY A 28 15.90 23.99 11.64
CA GLY A 28 16.44 22.64 11.43
C GLY A 28 15.56 21.56 10.79
N GLY A 29 14.46 21.85 10.08
CA GLY A 29 13.62 20.76 9.54
C GLY A 29 12.58 21.09 8.45
N ALA A 30 12.69 22.23 7.75
CA ALA A 30 11.57 22.72 6.93
C ALA A 30 11.30 21.95 5.61
N ASP A 31 12.15 21.01 5.18
CA ASP A 31 12.02 20.34 3.88
C ASP A 31 11.92 18.79 3.94
N VAL A 32 12.01 18.16 5.13
CA VAL A 32 11.90 16.70 5.24
C VAL A 32 10.43 16.28 5.09
N PRO A 33 10.09 15.34 4.19
CA PRO A 33 8.72 14.87 4.03
C PRO A 33 8.18 14.26 5.32
N GLY A 34 7.01 14.74 5.78
CA GLY A 34 6.25 14.10 6.84
C GLY A 34 5.38 12.96 6.31
N TYR A 35 4.76 12.21 7.22
CA TYR A 35 3.86 11.12 6.86
C TYR A 35 2.69 11.60 5.99
N GLY A 36 2.55 11.02 4.81
CA GLY A 36 1.44 11.26 3.92
C GLY A 36 0.25 10.37 4.29
N ILE A 37 -0.78 10.93 4.94
CA ILE A 37 -2.06 10.22 5.05
C ILE A 37 -2.72 10.20 3.66
N ALA A 38 -3.35 9.08 3.27
CA ALA A 38 -4.05 8.93 2.01
C ALA A 38 -4.92 10.15 1.64
N GLU A 39 -4.86 10.59 0.38
CA GLU A 39 -5.58 11.77 -0.10
C GLU A 39 -7.10 11.58 -0.04
N ASP A 40 -7.57 10.35 -0.25
CA ASP A 40 -8.97 9.95 -0.20
C ASP A 40 -9.46 9.59 1.23
N ALA A 41 -8.58 9.70 2.25
CA ALA A 41 -8.95 9.46 3.64
C ALA A 41 -10.06 10.40 4.09
N ARG A 42 -11.16 9.83 4.56
CA ARG A 42 -12.34 10.58 5.00
C ARG A 42 -12.05 11.33 6.29
N GLN A 43 -12.42 12.61 6.36
CA GLN A 43 -12.33 13.35 7.61
C GLN A 43 -13.29 12.75 8.65
N ILE A 44 -12.77 12.47 9.83
CA ILE A 44 -13.55 12.12 11.02
C ILE A 44 -13.04 12.93 12.21
N LYS A 45 -13.81 12.95 13.30
CA LYS A 45 -13.40 13.55 14.56
C LYS A 45 -13.88 12.70 15.72
N GLY A 46 -12.97 11.98 16.37
CA GLY A 46 -13.27 11.17 17.54
C GLY A 46 -13.84 12.00 18.67
N ALA A 47 -14.84 11.43 19.36
CA ALA A 47 -15.46 12.06 20.51
C ALA A 47 -14.56 11.95 21.75
N ALA A 48 -14.78 12.82 22.73
CA ALA A 48 -14.12 12.72 24.05
C ALA A 48 -14.85 11.77 25.01
N SER A 49 -16.07 11.33 24.63
CA SER A 49 -16.97 10.48 25.41
C SER A 49 -17.21 9.18 24.62
N SER A 50 -17.22 8.05 25.31
CA SER A 50 -17.43 6.72 24.74
C SER A 50 -18.81 6.56 24.08
N GLY A 51 -19.83 7.31 24.54
CA GLY A 51 -21.20 7.23 24.01
C GLY A 51 -21.45 8.05 22.74
N ASP A 52 -20.52 8.92 22.36
CA ASP A 52 -20.73 9.92 21.29
C ASP A 52 -19.79 9.73 20.09
N GLY A 53 -19.01 8.64 20.08
CA GLY A 53 -18.02 8.36 19.03
C GLY A 53 -18.67 8.20 17.64
N PRO A 54 -18.20 8.89 16.59
CA PRO A 54 -18.74 8.72 15.25
C PRO A 54 -18.46 7.31 14.71
N GLU A 55 -19.35 6.84 13.82
CA GLU A 55 -19.26 5.49 13.25
C GLU A 55 -18.10 5.37 12.25
N LEU A 56 -17.24 4.38 12.46
CA LEU A 56 -16.27 3.89 11.48
C LEU A 56 -16.89 2.75 10.67
N LYS A 57 -16.73 2.83 9.35
CA LYS A 57 -17.03 1.77 8.38
C LYS A 57 -15.73 1.37 7.69
N PRO A 58 -15.66 0.22 7.02
CA PRO A 58 -14.46 -0.17 6.31
C PRO A 58 -13.92 0.97 5.41
N GLY A 59 -12.59 1.15 5.42
CA GLY A 59 -11.87 2.21 4.71
C GLY A 59 -10.96 3.05 5.62
N THR A 60 -10.41 4.12 5.04
CA THR A 60 -9.40 4.99 5.66
C THR A 60 -9.98 6.34 6.08
N TYR A 61 -9.49 6.86 7.19
CA TYR A 61 -9.92 8.12 7.79
C TYR A 61 -8.73 8.92 8.31
N ARG A 62 -8.97 10.23 8.47
CA ARG A 62 -8.03 11.17 9.09
C ARG A 62 -8.67 11.94 10.23
N ASP A 63 -7.91 12.11 11.30
CA ASP A 63 -8.19 12.96 12.46
C ASP A 63 -6.87 13.57 12.98
N THR A 64 -6.89 14.16 14.17
CA THR A 64 -5.71 14.61 14.90
C THR A 64 -5.85 14.31 16.38
N ILE A 65 -4.74 14.03 17.06
CA ILE A 65 -4.73 13.71 18.48
C ILE A 65 -3.73 14.58 19.25
N GLY A 66 -4.20 15.21 20.32
CA GLY A 66 -3.37 16.00 21.24
C GLY A 66 -2.79 15.12 22.33
N ARG A 67 -1.74 15.60 23.01
CA ARG A 67 -1.15 14.91 24.15
C ARG A 67 -2.19 14.69 25.27
N GLY A 68 -2.31 13.45 25.75
CA GLY A 68 -3.28 13.07 26.79
C GLY A 68 -4.74 13.10 26.33
N GLU A 69 -4.99 13.25 25.02
CA GLU A 69 -6.34 13.11 24.49
C GLU A 69 -6.63 11.64 24.19
N LYS A 70 -7.77 11.17 24.68
CA LYS A 70 -8.41 9.92 24.26
C LYS A 70 -9.58 10.23 23.32
N ARG A 71 -9.61 9.54 22.18
CA ARG A 71 -10.59 9.70 21.11
C ARG A 71 -11.38 8.41 20.95
N TYR A 72 -12.70 8.53 20.91
CA TYR A 72 -13.62 7.40 20.79
C TYR A 72 -14.33 7.39 19.43
N TYR A 73 -14.50 6.19 18.88
CA TYR A 73 -15.18 5.90 17.62
C TYR A 73 -16.07 4.67 17.79
N SER A 74 -17.29 4.72 17.26
CA SER A 74 -18.16 3.54 17.26
C SER A 74 -17.90 2.66 16.05
N VAL A 75 -18.00 1.35 16.21
CA VAL A 75 -17.80 0.38 15.14
C VAL A 75 -18.92 -0.65 15.21
N ASN A 76 -19.71 -0.78 14.15
CA ASN A 76 -20.74 -1.82 14.10
C ASN A 76 -20.17 -3.07 13.43
N LEU A 77 -20.03 -4.14 14.20
CA LEU A 77 -19.46 -5.42 13.75
C LEU A 77 -20.54 -6.48 13.56
N ASP A 78 -20.34 -7.35 12.58
CA ASP A 78 -21.20 -8.51 12.34
C ASP A 78 -20.74 -9.74 13.14
N ALA A 79 -21.46 -10.86 13.01
CA ALA A 79 -21.16 -12.11 13.73
C ALA A 79 -20.29 -13.09 12.92
N LYS A 80 -19.68 -12.65 11.81
CA LYS A 80 -19.01 -13.53 10.83
C LYS A 80 -17.60 -13.09 10.45
N SER A 81 -17.35 -11.79 10.44
CA SER A 81 -16.12 -11.17 9.94
C SER A 81 -15.20 -10.86 11.11
N SER A 82 -13.89 -11.00 10.92
CA SER A 82 -12.92 -10.39 11.84
C SER A 82 -12.74 -8.92 11.49
N ALA A 83 -12.42 -8.09 12.47
CA ALA A 83 -12.22 -6.66 12.29
C ALA A 83 -10.81 -6.27 12.72
N PHE A 84 -10.15 -5.44 11.92
CA PHE A 84 -8.82 -4.90 12.19
C PHE A 84 -8.87 -3.39 12.09
N LEU A 85 -8.62 -2.73 13.22
CA LEU A 85 -8.70 -1.28 13.37
C LEU A 85 -7.33 -0.73 13.72
N SER A 86 -6.62 -0.27 12.69
CA SER A 86 -5.29 0.30 12.87
C SER A 86 -5.36 1.80 13.10
N ALA A 87 -4.46 2.32 13.91
CA ALA A 87 -4.20 3.74 14.07
C ALA A 87 -2.73 4.06 13.76
N VAL A 88 -2.48 5.15 13.05
CA VAL A 88 -1.14 5.69 12.81
C VAL A 88 -1.08 7.11 13.37
N ALA A 89 -0.18 7.37 14.31
CA ALA A 89 0.13 8.71 14.74
C ALA A 89 1.45 9.16 14.12
N ALA A 90 1.45 10.33 13.50
CA ALA A 90 2.60 10.83 12.76
C ALA A 90 2.99 12.25 13.19
N PRO A 91 3.80 12.42 14.25
CA PRO A 91 4.42 13.71 14.53
C PRO A 91 5.17 14.25 13.30
N GLU A 92 5.17 15.58 13.12
CA GLU A 92 6.01 16.21 12.10
C GLU A 92 7.49 15.89 12.37
N PRO A 93 8.31 15.65 11.32
CA PRO A 93 9.74 15.41 11.49
C PRO A 93 10.42 16.47 12.35
N GLY A 94 11.21 16.04 13.33
CA GLY A 94 11.88 16.94 14.28
C GLY A 94 11.01 17.39 15.46
N SER A 95 9.74 16.99 15.52
CA SER A 95 8.90 17.18 16.70
C SER A 95 9.50 16.50 17.91
N LYS A 96 9.36 17.15 19.07
CA LYS A 96 9.77 16.57 20.36
C LYS A 96 8.80 15.45 20.77
N VAL A 97 9.34 14.25 20.92
CA VAL A 97 8.67 13.10 21.55
C VAL A 97 9.49 12.63 22.75
N GLY A 98 8.83 11.96 23.67
CA GLY A 98 9.36 11.40 24.90
C GLY A 98 10.19 10.15 24.57
N THR A 99 11.14 9.86 25.46
CA THR A 99 12.05 8.73 25.31
C THR A 99 11.48 7.43 25.89
N VAL A 100 10.45 7.52 26.73
CA VAL A 100 9.84 6.38 27.44
C VAL A 100 8.35 6.64 27.56
N GLY A 101 7.52 5.66 27.19
CA GLY A 101 6.08 5.68 27.42
C GLY A 101 5.30 6.79 26.70
N GLU A 102 5.88 7.41 25.67
CA GLU A 102 5.12 8.24 24.72
C GLU A 102 4.80 7.40 23.49
N GLY A 103 3.56 7.47 23.03
CA GLY A 103 3.05 6.58 22.00
C GLY A 103 1.54 6.73 21.79
N LEU A 104 0.93 5.64 21.33
CA LEU A 104 -0.52 5.45 21.33
C LEU A 104 -0.90 4.31 22.26
N GLU A 105 -2.12 4.38 22.78
CA GLU A 105 -2.85 3.23 23.33
C GLU A 105 -4.11 3.07 22.50
N ILE A 106 -4.30 1.89 21.92
CA ILE A 106 -5.39 1.54 21.02
C ILE A 106 -6.14 0.39 21.69
N SER A 107 -7.45 0.52 21.88
CA SER A 107 -8.27 -0.55 22.46
C SER A 107 -9.62 -0.63 21.76
N LEU A 108 -10.07 -1.86 21.52
CA LEU A 108 -11.38 -2.20 20.99
C LEU A 108 -12.16 -2.94 22.06
N GLU A 109 -13.26 -2.36 22.49
CA GLU A 109 -14.07 -2.87 23.60
C GLU A 109 -15.51 -3.15 23.16
N THR A 110 -16.18 -4.06 23.88
CA THR A 110 -17.65 -4.17 23.84
C THR A 110 -18.28 -2.94 24.48
N VAL A 111 -19.58 -2.70 24.24
CA VAL A 111 -20.31 -1.62 24.95
C VAL A 111 -20.41 -1.82 26.46
N ASP A 112 -20.17 -3.05 26.94
CA ASP A 112 -20.16 -3.39 28.36
C ASP A 112 -18.76 -3.21 28.99
N GLY A 113 -17.74 -2.90 28.18
CA GLY A 113 -16.37 -2.60 28.62
C GLY A 113 -15.40 -3.78 28.59
N ASP A 114 -15.76 -4.89 27.94
CA ASP A 114 -14.86 -6.03 27.77
C ASP A 114 -13.88 -5.75 26.63
N GLU A 115 -12.58 -5.86 26.89
CA GLU A 115 -11.54 -5.66 25.87
C GLU A 115 -11.47 -6.86 24.92
N CYS A 116 -11.54 -6.58 23.62
CA CYS A 116 -11.46 -7.56 22.55
C CYS A 116 -10.13 -7.57 21.81
N GLY A 117 -9.40 -6.47 21.89
CA GLY A 117 -8.06 -6.36 21.34
C GLY A 117 -7.49 -4.99 21.63
N SER A 118 -6.19 -4.95 21.87
CA SER A 118 -5.46 -3.74 22.21
C SER A 118 -4.07 -3.76 21.60
N ASP A 119 -3.47 -2.58 21.49
CA ASP A 119 -2.10 -2.38 21.05
C ASP A 119 -1.56 -1.05 21.61
N ASP A 120 -0.27 -0.98 21.91
CA ASP A 120 0.36 0.19 22.51
C ASP A 120 1.69 0.56 21.82
N PRO A 121 1.67 1.03 20.55
CA PRO A 121 2.91 1.37 19.87
C PRO A 121 3.58 2.60 20.52
N GLN A 122 4.88 2.49 20.84
CA GLN A 122 5.66 3.52 21.56
C GLN A 122 6.90 3.95 20.79
N PHE A 123 7.36 5.18 21.03
CA PHE A 123 8.62 5.68 20.47
C PHE A 123 9.83 4.97 21.07
N ARG A 124 10.68 4.39 20.22
CA ARG A 124 11.93 3.69 20.62
C ARG A 124 13.22 4.38 20.14
N ALA A 125 13.12 5.35 19.24
CA ALA A 125 14.28 6.04 18.65
C ALA A 125 15.00 7.06 19.57
N GLY A 126 14.89 6.95 20.89
CA GLY A 126 15.56 7.86 21.85
C GLY A 126 15.05 9.30 21.81
N GLY A 127 13.73 9.49 21.69
CA GLY A 127 13.09 10.81 21.68
C GLY A 127 13.01 11.48 20.31
N ARG A 128 13.22 10.71 19.23
CA ARG A 128 13.08 11.17 17.83
C ARG A 128 11.69 10.84 17.32
N SER A 129 11.08 11.80 16.63
CA SER A 129 9.77 11.64 16.00
C SER A 129 9.88 10.84 14.70
N TYR A 130 8.95 9.92 14.52
CA TYR A 130 8.64 9.15 13.32
C TYR A 130 7.18 8.69 13.42
N PRO A 131 6.55 8.18 12.36
CA PRO A 131 5.22 7.58 12.46
C PRO A 131 5.26 6.37 13.39
N ILE A 132 4.20 6.15 14.16
CA ILE A 132 3.99 4.92 14.92
C ILE A 132 2.62 4.37 14.58
N ALA A 133 2.52 3.05 14.44
CA ALA A 133 1.29 2.37 14.06
C ALA A 133 1.05 1.14 14.91
N GLY A 134 -0.23 0.86 15.18
CA GLY A 134 -0.67 -0.32 15.89
C GLY A 134 -2.11 -0.69 15.50
N THR A 135 -2.57 -1.87 15.90
CA THR A 135 -3.86 -2.43 15.49
C THR A 135 -4.56 -3.16 16.62
N ALA A 136 -5.75 -2.68 16.98
CA ALA A 136 -6.70 -3.47 17.76
C ALA A 136 -7.52 -4.35 16.82
N SER A 137 -7.74 -5.60 17.21
CA SER A 137 -8.50 -6.56 16.40
C SER A 137 -9.61 -7.23 17.18
N ARG A 138 -10.63 -7.70 16.45
CA ARG A 138 -11.64 -8.62 16.99
C ARG A 138 -11.71 -9.83 16.09
N LEU A 139 -11.26 -10.97 16.62
CA LEU A 139 -11.09 -12.22 15.87
C LEU A 139 -12.33 -13.13 15.99
N MET A 140 -12.69 -13.78 14.89
CA MET A 140 -13.64 -14.89 14.91
C MET A 140 -12.94 -16.19 15.29
N GLY A 141 -13.53 -16.98 16.20
CA GLY A 141 -13.10 -18.35 16.48
C GLY A 141 -12.15 -18.56 17.67
N GLU A 142 -11.90 -17.52 18.48
CA GLU A 142 -11.07 -17.58 19.69
C GLU A 142 -11.93 -17.72 20.96
N ASP A 143 -12.71 -16.69 21.30
CA ASP A 143 -13.55 -16.61 22.51
C ASP A 143 -14.97 -16.06 22.24
N ASP A 144 -15.98 -16.56 22.97
CA ASP A 144 -17.40 -16.26 22.70
C ASP A 144 -17.81 -14.80 23.00
N GLU A 145 -17.10 -14.11 23.91
CA GLU A 145 -17.52 -12.80 24.44
C GLU A 145 -17.35 -11.68 23.41
N CYS A 146 -16.21 -11.68 22.72
CA CYS A 146 -15.90 -10.71 21.66
C CYS A 146 -16.48 -11.07 20.30
N GLN A 147 -17.31 -12.12 20.20
CA GLN A 147 -17.80 -12.61 18.92
C GLN A 147 -19.20 -12.13 18.50
N LYS A 148 -19.93 -11.45 19.38
CA LYS A 148 -21.33 -11.04 19.12
C LYS A 148 -21.41 -9.92 18.08
N ALA A 149 -22.42 -9.98 17.21
CA ALA A 149 -22.74 -8.83 16.36
C ALA A 149 -23.26 -7.67 17.22
N GLY A 150 -22.88 -6.44 16.87
CA GLY A 150 -23.34 -5.26 17.58
C GLY A 150 -22.35 -4.10 17.53
N PRO A 151 -22.63 -3.05 18.32
CA PRO A 151 -21.72 -1.94 18.51
C PRO A 151 -20.51 -2.35 19.36
N TYR A 152 -19.35 -1.91 18.93
CA TYR A 152 -18.08 -1.92 19.63
C TYR A 152 -17.54 -0.50 19.70
N LEU A 153 -16.60 -0.28 20.61
CA LEU A 153 -15.98 1.01 20.84
C LEU A 153 -14.49 0.91 20.57
N LEU A 154 -14.01 1.61 19.55
CA LEU A 154 -12.58 1.85 19.37
C LEU A 154 -12.20 3.11 20.16
N SER A 155 -11.17 2.99 20.99
CA SER A 155 -10.52 4.13 21.62
C SER A 155 -9.06 4.24 21.18
N VAL A 156 -8.62 5.47 20.91
CA VAL A 156 -7.22 5.79 20.62
C VAL A 156 -6.80 6.93 21.53
N GLU A 157 -5.79 6.69 22.37
CA GLU A 157 -5.21 7.68 23.26
C GLU A 157 -3.78 7.99 22.86
N ARG A 158 -3.41 9.27 22.88
CA ARG A 158 -1.99 9.66 22.83
C ARG A 158 -1.45 9.74 24.26
N VAL A 159 -0.71 8.72 24.64
CA VAL A 159 -0.02 8.65 25.93
C VAL A 159 1.31 9.41 25.86
N GLY A 160 1.70 10.04 26.96
CA GLY A 160 2.97 10.78 27.05
C GLY A 160 3.03 11.68 28.27
N SER A 161 4.25 11.95 28.74
CA SER A 161 4.49 12.80 29.93
C SER A 161 4.23 14.29 29.67
N ASP A 162 4.15 15.11 30.73
CA ASP A 162 4.05 16.56 30.59
C ASP A 162 5.25 17.21 29.86
N THR A 163 6.39 16.51 29.78
CA THR A 163 7.59 16.98 29.09
C THR A 163 7.56 16.76 27.58
N SER A 164 6.60 15.97 27.09
CA SER A 164 6.36 15.66 25.69
C SER A 164 5.93 16.89 24.88
N GLY A 165 6.12 16.85 23.56
CA GLY A 165 5.70 17.94 22.67
C GLY A 165 4.20 18.25 22.79
N ARG A 166 3.83 19.55 22.76
CA ARG A 166 2.42 20.00 22.82
C ARG A 166 1.71 19.97 21.47
N GLY A 167 2.44 19.79 20.37
CA GLY A 167 1.87 19.74 19.03
C GLY A 167 0.87 18.60 18.90
N ARG A 168 -0.20 18.79 18.14
CA ARG A 168 -1.13 17.71 17.80
C ARG A 168 -0.50 16.85 16.71
N TRP A 169 -0.73 15.54 16.76
CA TRP A 169 -0.29 14.65 15.71
C TRP A 169 -1.44 14.39 14.74
N PRO A 170 -1.19 14.44 13.42
CA PRO A 170 -2.00 13.72 12.45
C PRO A 170 -2.26 12.29 12.93
N LEU A 171 -3.53 11.87 12.82
CA LEU A 171 -3.98 10.52 13.14
C LEU A 171 -4.64 9.92 11.90
N GLU A 172 -4.09 8.83 11.39
CA GLU A 172 -4.75 7.99 10.38
C GLU A 172 -5.45 6.84 11.08
N LEU A 173 -6.69 6.53 10.68
CA LEU A 173 -7.41 5.34 11.12
C LEU A 173 -7.75 4.52 9.89
N ARG A 174 -7.66 3.19 10.00
CA ARG A 174 -8.12 2.28 8.94
C ARG A 174 -8.89 1.13 9.57
N TYR A 175 -10.06 0.85 9.00
CA TYR A 175 -10.85 -0.32 9.34
C TYR A 175 -10.83 -1.29 8.16
N MET A 176 -10.24 -2.47 8.36
CA MET A 176 -10.30 -3.62 7.46
C MET A 176 -11.22 -4.71 8.04
N SER A 177 -12.06 -5.29 7.19
CA SER A 177 -12.96 -6.38 7.56
C SER A 177 -12.53 -7.65 6.82
N GLU A 178 -12.04 -8.63 7.56
CA GLU A 178 -11.66 -9.93 7.01
C GLU A 178 -12.91 -10.81 6.90
N PRO A 179 -13.24 -11.35 5.72
CA PRO A 179 -14.37 -12.24 5.57
C PRO A 179 -14.26 -13.48 6.48
N GLY A 180 -15.41 -14.02 6.90
CA GLY A 180 -15.44 -15.30 7.61
C GLY A 180 -14.94 -16.47 6.76
N LEU A 181 -14.80 -17.64 7.38
CA LEU A 181 -14.41 -18.87 6.68
C LEU A 181 -15.60 -19.77 6.35
N LYS A 182 -15.44 -20.56 5.28
CA LYS A 182 -16.26 -21.72 4.96
C LYS A 182 -15.70 -22.92 5.73
N GLY A 183 -16.47 -23.40 6.70
CA GLY A 183 -16.11 -24.60 7.47
C GLY A 183 -15.39 -24.27 8.77
N SER A 184 -14.47 -25.13 9.19
CA SER A 184 -13.76 -25.01 10.47
C SER A 184 -12.64 -23.98 10.41
N VAL A 185 -12.46 -23.27 11.52
CA VAL A 185 -11.32 -22.37 11.75
C VAL A 185 -10.04 -23.19 11.92
N PRO A 186 -8.96 -22.92 11.15
CA PRO A 186 -7.66 -23.56 11.34
C PRO A 186 -7.07 -23.29 12.73
N THR A 187 -6.44 -24.29 13.34
CA THR A 187 -5.71 -24.12 14.61
C THR A 187 -4.32 -23.52 14.37
N ALA A 188 -3.68 -22.99 15.42
CA ALA A 188 -2.29 -22.56 15.35
C ALA A 188 -1.36 -23.68 14.84
N PRO A 189 -0.37 -23.34 13.97
CA PRO A 189 0.68 -24.27 13.62
C PRO A 189 1.55 -24.57 14.85
N GLY A 190 2.13 -25.78 14.91
CA GLY A 190 3.04 -26.15 15.99
C GLY A 190 4.39 -25.44 15.93
N ASP A 191 4.79 -24.98 14.74
CA ASP A 191 5.97 -24.18 14.46
C ASP A 191 5.68 -23.32 13.23
N ASN A 192 5.80 -21.99 13.39
CA ASN A 192 5.66 -21.00 12.32
C ASN A 192 6.99 -20.32 11.98
N GLY A 193 8.10 -20.78 12.56
CA GLY A 193 9.44 -20.25 12.35
C GLY A 193 9.66 -18.85 12.92
N ALA A 194 8.82 -18.37 13.84
CA ALA A 194 9.02 -17.08 14.52
C ALA A 194 10.38 -17.02 15.24
N ASP A 195 10.82 -18.13 15.81
CA ASP A 195 12.08 -18.24 16.55
C ASP A 195 13.26 -18.75 15.69
N ASP A 196 13.08 -18.86 14.37
CA ASP A 196 14.14 -19.31 13.46
C ASP A 196 15.25 -18.26 13.35
N GLU A 197 16.51 -18.72 13.31
CA GLU A 197 17.64 -17.85 13.00
C GLU A 197 17.47 -17.21 11.61
N PRO A 198 17.57 -15.87 11.49
CA PRO A 198 17.46 -15.19 10.20
C PRO A 198 18.52 -15.69 9.20
N PRO A 199 18.12 -16.07 7.97
CA PRO A 199 19.05 -16.47 6.95
C PRO A 199 19.84 -15.25 6.44
N THR A 200 21.05 -15.49 5.93
CA THR A 200 21.87 -14.43 5.34
C THR A 200 21.08 -13.67 4.25
N PRO A 201 21.11 -12.32 4.26
CA PRO A 201 20.42 -11.53 3.25
C PRO A 201 20.83 -11.87 1.82
N VAL A 202 19.89 -11.71 0.88
CA VAL A 202 20.15 -11.97 -0.53
C VAL A 202 21.32 -11.14 -1.07
N THR A 203 22.24 -11.83 -1.74
CA THR A 203 23.37 -11.22 -2.41
C THR A 203 23.12 -11.21 -3.92
N GLY A 204 23.39 -10.09 -4.57
CA GLY A 204 23.14 -9.92 -5.99
C GLY A 204 23.77 -8.65 -6.53
N SER A 205 24.27 -8.70 -7.77
CA SER A 205 24.83 -7.54 -8.47
C SER A 205 23.77 -6.72 -9.21
N ALA A 206 22.68 -7.37 -9.64
CA ALA A 206 21.53 -6.70 -10.24
C ALA A 206 20.81 -5.87 -9.18
N LYS A 207 20.77 -4.55 -9.40
CA LYS A 207 20.14 -3.59 -8.50
C LYS A 207 18.97 -2.95 -9.23
N LYS A 208 17.76 -3.10 -8.69
CA LYS A 208 16.58 -2.37 -9.14
C LYS A 208 16.46 -1.06 -8.37
N GLN A 209 15.80 -0.05 -8.94
CA GLN A 209 15.52 1.21 -8.24
C GLN A 209 14.24 1.02 -7.41
N ALA A 210 14.28 1.35 -6.13
CA ALA A 210 13.09 1.46 -5.29
C ALA A 210 12.59 2.90 -5.28
N ASN A 211 11.30 3.06 -5.02
CA ASN A 211 10.65 4.36 -4.92
C ASN A 211 9.85 4.39 -3.61
N GLY A 212 10.53 4.59 -2.48
CA GLY A 212 9.88 4.66 -1.17
C GLY A 212 8.84 5.78 -1.10
N GLY A 213 7.70 5.50 -0.47
CA GLY A 213 6.63 6.46 -0.21
C GLY A 213 6.78 7.16 1.14
N THR A 214 5.81 8.01 1.47
CA THR A 214 5.73 8.77 2.73
C THR A 214 4.80 8.15 3.76
N GLY A 215 4.02 7.13 3.41
CA GLY A 215 3.10 6.43 4.29
C GLY A 215 2.63 5.08 3.77
N PHE A 216 1.69 4.45 4.47
CA PHE A 216 1.17 3.13 4.08
C PHE A 216 0.40 3.14 2.74
N ASN A 217 -0.18 4.28 2.37
CA ASN A 217 -0.99 4.41 1.14
C ASN A 217 -0.15 4.52 -0.13
N ASP A 218 1.04 5.13 -0.04
CA ASP A 218 1.90 5.41 -1.19
C ASP A 218 3.20 4.56 -1.19
N ALA A 219 3.31 3.61 -0.27
CA ALA A 219 4.47 2.75 -0.11
C ALA A 219 4.94 2.09 -1.43
N GLY A 220 6.24 2.19 -1.69
CA GLY A 220 6.85 1.66 -2.91
C GLY A 220 6.83 0.13 -2.96
N ALA A 221 6.39 -0.46 -4.06
CA ALA A 221 6.31 -1.91 -4.21
C ALA A 221 7.70 -2.53 -4.45
N LEU A 222 8.00 -3.63 -3.75
CA LEU A 222 9.25 -4.37 -3.86
C LEU A 222 8.98 -5.86 -4.02
N SER A 223 9.75 -6.51 -4.89
CA SER A 223 9.84 -7.97 -5.03
C SER A 223 11.18 -8.49 -4.51
N THR A 224 11.37 -9.80 -4.53
CA THR A 224 12.65 -10.42 -4.14
C THR A 224 13.81 -9.87 -4.98
N GLY A 225 14.87 -9.42 -4.32
CA GLY A 225 16.05 -8.87 -4.97
C GLY A 225 16.80 -7.82 -4.15
N VAL A 226 17.72 -7.12 -4.81
CA VAL A 226 18.48 -6.01 -4.23
C VAL A 226 17.99 -4.70 -4.86
N TRP A 227 17.57 -3.78 -4.01
CA TRP A 227 16.98 -2.50 -4.37
C TRP A 227 17.82 -1.34 -3.87
N LYS A 228 17.84 -0.25 -4.62
CA LYS A 228 18.52 0.99 -4.27
C LYS A 228 17.52 2.12 -4.10
N ASP A 229 17.73 2.89 -3.05
CA ASP A 229 17.05 4.16 -2.84
C ASP A 229 18.03 5.13 -2.14
N ALA A 230 17.54 6.29 -1.73
CA ALA A 230 18.24 7.20 -0.84
C ALA A 230 17.27 7.70 0.24
N ILE A 231 17.78 8.04 1.40
CA ILE A 231 16.97 8.55 2.52
C ILE A 231 17.62 9.81 3.11
N GLU A 232 16.84 10.85 3.34
CA GLU A 232 17.31 12.09 3.95
C GLU A 232 17.44 11.94 5.48
N PRO A 233 18.40 12.62 6.12
CA PRO A 233 18.45 12.65 7.58
C PRO A 233 17.14 13.15 8.19
N GLY A 234 16.50 12.33 9.02
CA GLY A 234 15.21 12.64 9.66
C GLY A 234 13.99 12.19 8.86
N GLU A 235 14.17 11.64 7.66
CA GLU A 235 13.09 11.11 6.82
C GLU A 235 12.67 9.70 7.29
N THR A 236 11.39 9.40 7.07
CA THR A 236 10.85 8.04 7.15
C THR A 236 10.31 7.65 5.77
N ARG A 237 10.70 6.46 5.28
CA ARG A 237 10.26 5.91 4.00
C ARG A 237 9.47 4.63 4.17
N PHE A 238 8.43 4.47 3.37
CA PHE A 238 7.56 3.30 3.37
C PHE A 238 7.72 2.48 2.08
N TYR A 239 7.85 1.17 2.26
CA TYR A 239 7.86 0.18 1.18
C TYR A 239 6.84 -0.91 1.48
N ARG A 240 6.45 -1.67 0.46
CA ARG A 240 5.55 -2.81 0.59
C ARG A 240 6.02 -4.00 -0.24
N VAL A 241 5.88 -5.20 0.32
CA VAL A 241 6.26 -6.48 -0.29
C VAL A 241 5.04 -7.40 -0.29
N PRO A 242 4.67 -8.03 -1.43
CA PRO A 242 3.58 -8.98 -1.42
C PRO A 242 4.08 -10.31 -0.84
N VAL A 243 3.48 -10.75 0.26
CA VAL A 243 3.82 -12.02 0.92
C VAL A 243 2.56 -12.88 0.96
N ASP A 244 2.64 -14.05 0.33
CA ASP A 244 1.50 -14.96 0.18
C ASP A 244 1.42 -15.98 1.33
N TRP A 245 0.32 -16.72 1.39
CA TRP A 245 0.14 -17.81 2.34
C TRP A 245 1.28 -18.83 2.24
N GLY A 246 1.80 -19.28 3.38
CA GLY A 246 2.93 -20.22 3.45
C GLY A 246 4.29 -19.61 3.08
N GLN A 247 4.36 -18.29 2.86
CA GLN A 247 5.61 -17.57 2.66
C GLN A 247 6.01 -16.78 3.91
N ARG A 248 7.23 -16.25 3.93
CA ARG A 248 7.71 -15.29 4.94
C ARG A 248 8.65 -14.27 4.32
N LEU A 249 8.80 -13.13 4.97
CA LEU A 249 9.69 -12.06 4.54
C LEU A 249 11.01 -12.13 5.32
N ASN A 250 12.12 -12.18 4.60
CA ASN A 250 13.44 -11.84 5.11
C ASN A 250 13.91 -10.55 4.43
N THR A 251 14.16 -9.51 5.21
CA THR A 251 14.61 -8.23 4.66
C THR A 251 15.81 -7.69 5.44
N SER A 252 16.67 -6.96 4.74
CA SER A 252 17.76 -6.20 5.33
C SER A 252 17.87 -4.84 4.64
N VAL A 253 18.03 -3.80 5.46
CA VAL A 253 18.17 -2.42 5.03
C VAL A 253 19.54 -1.92 5.46
N GLU A 254 20.31 -1.40 4.51
CA GLU A 254 21.70 -1.00 4.71
C GLU A 254 21.93 0.47 4.33
N LEU A 255 22.55 1.24 5.22
CA LEU A 255 23.19 2.51 4.91
C LEU A 255 24.63 2.28 4.47
N SER A 256 25.01 2.94 3.37
CA SER A 256 26.37 2.84 2.81
C SER A 256 27.41 3.65 3.61
N SER A 257 28.69 3.35 3.42
CA SER A 257 29.80 4.11 4.01
C SER A 257 29.84 5.56 3.58
N SER A 258 30.32 6.43 4.48
CA SER A 258 30.63 7.83 4.17
C SER A 258 32.09 8.14 4.42
N SER A 259 32.74 8.79 3.46
CA SER A 259 34.11 9.31 3.61
C SER A 259 34.18 10.60 4.43
N GLU A 260 33.05 11.18 4.86
CA GLU A 260 33.00 12.48 5.56
C GLU A 260 33.34 12.39 7.07
N GLY A 261 33.77 11.23 7.58
CA GLY A 261 33.96 10.98 9.01
C GLY A 261 35.27 11.45 9.65
N GLY A 262 36.30 11.77 8.85
CA GLY A 262 37.64 12.04 9.38
C GLY A 262 38.28 10.82 10.07
N GLU A 263 39.35 11.03 10.84
CA GLU A 263 40.11 9.95 11.51
C GLU A 263 39.38 9.34 12.71
N PHE A 264 38.45 10.08 13.33
CA PHE A 264 37.64 9.65 14.48
C PHE A 264 36.16 10.02 14.28
N PRO A 265 35.43 9.30 13.43
CA PRO A 265 34.03 9.59 13.15
C PRO A 265 33.13 9.47 14.40
N PRO A 266 32.24 10.44 14.68
CA PRO A 266 31.31 10.35 15.81
C PRO A 266 30.16 9.38 15.56
N THR A 267 29.96 8.39 16.45
CA THR A 267 28.80 7.50 16.38
C THR A 267 27.47 8.26 16.35
N VAL A 268 26.58 7.87 15.44
CA VAL A 268 25.16 8.26 15.48
C VAL A 268 24.39 7.10 16.08
N PHE A 269 23.83 7.31 17.27
CA PHE A 269 23.01 6.29 17.96
C PHE A 269 21.60 6.23 17.38
N ASN A 270 21.04 5.02 17.26
CA ASN A 270 19.74 4.78 16.62
C ASN A 270 19.66 5.45 15.24
N ALA A 271 20.70 5.25 14.42
CA ALA A 271 20.87 5.93 13.14
C ALA A 271 19.86 5.49 12.09
N LEU A 272 19.56 4.19 12.06
CA LEU A 272 18.67 3.56 11.09
C LEU A 272 17.71 2.63 11.84
N GLY A 273 16.41 2.86 11.66
CA GLY A 273 15.34 2.02 12.17
C GLY A 273 14.65 1.24 11.05
N LEU A 274 14.18 0.03 11.36
CA LEU A 274 13.29 -0.74 10.52
C LEU A 274 12.16 -1.33 11.35
N THR A 275 10.93 -1.08 10.92
CA THR A 275 9.74 -1.72 11.47
C THR A 275 8.98 -2.43 10.36
N ALA A 276 8.64 -3.70 10.58
CA ALA A 276 7.84 -4.49 9.65
C ALA A 276 6.39 -4.58 10.15
N TYR A 277 5.44 -4.30 9.26
CA TYR A 277 4.02 -4.36 9.54
C TYR A 277 3.32 -5.37 8.64
N ASN A 278 2.32 -6.07 9.18
CA ASN A 278 1.43 -6.92 8.40
C ASN A 278 0.41 -6.08 7.58
N PRO A 279 -0.42 -6.71 6.71
CA PRO A 279 -1.41 -5.99 5.89
C PRO A 279 -2.41 -5.12 6.68
N ALA A 280 -2.71 -5.54 7.92
CA ALA A 280 -3.60 -4.84 8.84
C ALA A 280 -2.90 -3.77 9.68
N ARG A 281 -1.59 -3.56 9.49
CA ARG A 281 -0.70 -2.65 10.26
C ARG A 281 -0.48 -3.06 11.72
N GLY A 282 -0.57 -4.35 12.00
CA GLY A 282 0.01 -4.92 13.22
C GLY A 282 1.53 -5.04 13.07
N GLN A 283 2.27 -4.63 14.08
CA GLN A 283 3.72 -4.69 14.13
C GLN A 283 4.19 -6.14 14.28
N LEU A 284 5.11 -6.60 13.42
CA LEU A 284 5.55 -8.01 13.42
C LEU A 284 6.64 -8.31 14.44
N GLU A 285 7.49 -7.32 14.70
CA GLU A 285 8.59 -7.34 15.66
C GLU A 285 8.75 -5.92 16.20
N ASP A 286 9.28 -5.79 17.40
CA ASP A 286 9.63 -4.50 18.01
C ASP A 286 10.50 -3.62 17.08
N ASP A 287 10.41 -2.29 17.19
CA ASP A 287 11.23 -1.40 16.37
C ASP A 287 12.72 -1.64 16.61
N ASP A 288 13.43 -2.10 15.58
CA ASP A 288 14.87 -2.30 15.65
C ASP A 288 15.61 -1.09 15.10
N PHE A 289 16.45 -0.49 15.95
CA PHE A 289 17.36 0.60 15.59
C PHE A 289 18.82 0.16 15.72
N THR A 290 19.64 0.58 14.76
CA THR A 290 21.07 0.29 14.74
C THR A 290 21.91 1.57 14.68
N ASP A 291 23.12 1.51 15.23
CA ASP A 291 24.06 2.63 15.26
C ASP A 291 24.83 2.76 13.95
N TYR A 292 25.31 3.96 13.64
CA TYR A 292 26.14 4.22 12.47
C TYR A 292 27.52 4.77 12.87
N HIS A 293 28.57 4.11 12.36
CA HIS A 293 29.98 4.39 12.67
C HIS A 293 30.79 4.82 11.42
N ALA A 294 30.19 5.54 10.47
CA ALA A 294 30.80 5.98 9.20
C ALA A 294 31.13 4.88 8.16
N GLU A 295 31.09 3.60 8.53
CA GLU A 295 31.35 2.49 7.60
C GLU A 295 30.07 1.91 6.99
N SER A 296 29.15 1.41 7.80
CA SER A 296 27.83 0.97 7.35
C SER A 296 26.95 0.76 8.57
N ALA A 297 25.65 0.79 8.36
CA ALA A 297 24.66 0.33 9.34
C ALA A 297 23.69 -0.60 8.63
N SER A 298 23.33 -1.70 9.27
CA SER A 298 22.38 -2.66 8.74
C SER A 298 21.40 -3.07 9.83
N VAL A 299 20.14 -3.15 9.46
CA VAL A 299 19.04 -3.68 10.27
C VAL A 299 18.22 -4.63 9.39
N GLY A 300 17.61 -5.66 9.97
CA GLY A 300 16.82 -6.63 9.23
C GLY A 300 15.55 -7.01 9.97
N ALA A 301 14.62 -7.63 9.26
CA ALA A 301 13.40 -8.18 9.82
C ALA A 301 13.15 -9.56 9.21
N TYR A 302 12.74 -10.52 10.04
CA TYR A 302 12.54 -11.91 9.63
C TYR A 302 11.21 -12.47 10.14
N THR A 303 10.16 -12.22 9.38
CA THR A 303 8.78 -12.47 9.81
C THR A 303 8.52 -13.97 9.96
N PRO A 304 7.56 -14.41 10.79
CA PRO A 304 7.06 -15.79 10.77
C PRO A 304 6.49 -16.18 9.39
N VAL A 305 6.31 -17.48 9.17
CA VAL A 305 5.58 -18.00 8.01
C VAL A 305 4.11 -17.63 8.10
N VAL A 306 3.60 -16.96 7.07
CA VAL A 306 2.22 -16.53 6.95
C VAL A 306 1.29 -17.74 6.97
N ASP A 307 0.49 -17.84 8.02
CA ASP A 307 -0.49 -18.89 8.21
C ASP A 307 -1.68 -18.36 9.00
N PHE A 308 -2.90 -18.65 8.54
CA PHE A 308 -4.12 -18.14 9.19
C PHE A 308 -4.16 -18.49 10.68
N GLY A 309 -3.67 -19.68 11.05
CA GLY A 309 -3.67 -20.16 12.43
C GLY A 309 -2.73 -19.37 13.36
N ASN A 310 -1.79 -18.57 12.84
CA ASN A 310 -0.87 -17.77 13.65
C ASN A 310 -1.61 -16.86 14.62
N ARG A 311 -2.82 -16.41 14.29
CA ARG A 311 -3.65 -15.59 15.19
C ARG A 311 -3.94 -16.24 16.56
N PHE A 312 -3.73 -17.55 16.69
CA PHE A 312 -3.89 -18.31 17.93
C PHE A 312 -2.55 -18.85 18.47
N ALA A 313 -1.42 -18.42 17.89
CA ALA A 313 -0.08 -18.84 18.29
C ALA A 313 0.44 -17.96 19.44
N ASN A 314 1.33 -18.53 20.26
CA ASN A 314 1.95 -17.78 21.36
C ASN A 314 3.08 -16.84 20.89
N SER A 315 3.65 -17.10 19.71
CA SER A 315 4.69 -16.29 19.08
C SER A 315 4.38 -16.16 17.58
N GLY A 316 4.72 -14.99 17.01
CA GLY A 316 4.47 -14.69 15.61
C GLY A 316 2.99 -14.57 15.24
N ALA A 317 2.15 -14.18 16.21
CA ALA A 317 0.70 -14.07 16.02
C ALA A 317 0.30 -13.01 15.00
N GLU A 318 1.21 -12.10 14.70
CA GLU A 318 1.09 -10.92 13.85
C GLU A 318 1.30 -11.24 12.37
N ALA A 319 1.63 -12.49 12.02
CA ALA A 319 1.68 -12.97 10.63
C ALA A 319 0.49 -13.86 10.19
N PRO A 320 -0.79 -13.51 10.43
CA PRO A 320 -1.91 -14.38 10.09
C PRO A 320 -2.58 -14.05 8.75
N PHE A 321 -1.97 -13.17 7.93
CA PHE A 321 -2.56 -12.66 6.68
C PHE A 321 -1.58 -12.73 5.52
N ALA A 322 -2.01 -13.23 4.37
CA ALA A 322 -1.35 -12.87 3.12
C ALA A 322 -1.72 -11.44 2.71
N GLY A 323 -0.83 -10.77 1.96
CA GLY A 323 -1.09 -9.45 1.41
C GLY A 323 0.16 -8.59 1.34
N TRP A 324 -0.03 -7.27 1.39
CA TRP A 324 1.06 -6.30 1.44
C TRP A 324 1.64 -6.21 2.85
N TYR A 325 2.88 -6.65 3.01
CA TYR A 325 3.68 -6.40 4.21
C TYR A 325 4.45 -5.10 4.03
N TYR A 326 4.43 -4.23 5.02
CA TYR A 326 5.02 -2.90 4.92
C TYR A 326 6.34 -2.82 5.68
N LEU A 327 7.29 -2.07 5.13
CA LEU A 327 8.57 -1.75 5.76
C LEU A 327 8.63 -0.25 5.97
N GLU A 328 8.68 0.17 7.24
CA GLU A 328 8.97 1.54 7.63
C GLU A 328 10.46 1.68 7.93
N VAL A 329 11.15 2.53 7.17
CA VAL A 329 12.58 2.79 7.34
C VAL A 329 12.77 4.22 7.81
N THR A 330 13.32 4.39 9.02
CA THR A 330 13.49 5.70 9.64
C THR A 330 14.97 6.05 9.77
N ALA A 331 15.36 7.21 9.25
CA ALA A 331 16.72 7.74 9.35
C ALA A 331 16.81 8.80 10.46
N SER A 332 17.81 8.69 11.32
CA SER A 332 18.08 9.71 12.33
C SER A 332 18.48 11.04 11.69
N PRO A 333 17.95 12.20 12.14
CA PRO A 333 18.37 13.51 11.67
C PRO A 333 19.87 13.78 11.93
N GLU A 334 20.47 13.09 12.90
CA GLU A 334 21.90 13.19 13.19
C GLU A 334 22.81 12.61 12.09
N LEU A 335 22.25 11.82 11.16
CA LEU A 335 22.97 11.39 9.95
C LEU A 335 23.41 12.59 9.09
N ALA A 336 22.85 13.78 9.29
CA ALA A 336 23.32 15.02 8.66
C ALA A 336 24.81 15.35 8.94
N LYS A 337 25.39 14.75 9.99
CA LYS A 337 26.84 14.78 10.24
C LYS A 337 27.64 14.19 9.07
N TYR A 338 27.11 13.15 8.42
CA TYR A 338 27.76 12.37 7.36
C TYR A 338 27.15 12.54 5.97
N PHE A 339 25.87 12.91 5.89
CA PHE A 339 25.10 12.97 4.66
C PHE A 339 24.33 14.28 4.61
N LYS A 340 24.79 15.24 3.80
CA LYS A 340 24.19 16.59 3.77
C LYS A 340 22.83 16.67 3.09
N LYS A 341 22.52 15.71 2.21
CA LYS A 341 21.25 15.66 1.47
C LYS A 341 20.56 14.33 1.71
N SER A 342 21.18 13.25 1.24
CA SER A 342 20.65 11.91 1.41
C SER A 342 21.76 10.89 1.60
N ALA A 343 21.44 9.83 2.34
CA ALA A 343 22.26 8.67 2.54
C ALA A 343 21.85 7.57 1.56
N PRO A 344 22.79 6.93 0.84
CA PRO A 344 22.47 5.83 -0.06
C PRO A 344 21.94 4.61 0.72
N LEU A 345 20.73 4.18 0.37
CA LEU A 345 20.00 3.09 0.99
C LEU A 345 20.03 1.84 0.10
N THR A 346 20.17 0.67 0.69
CA THR A 346 20.01 -0.62 0.01
C THR A 346 18.97 -1.44 0.73
N LEU A 347 17.94 -1.92 0.02
CA LEU A 347 17.00 -2.89 0.57
C LEU A 347 17.26 -4.25 -0.09
N ARG A 348 17.42 -5.28 0.71
CA ARG A 348 17.55 -6.68 0.28
C ARG A 348 16.31 -7.40 0.71
N VAL A 349 15.50 -7.82 -0.26
CA VAL A 349 14.20 -8.45 0.00
C VAL A 349 14.27 -9.90 -0.47
N ASP A 350 13.88 -10.83 0.39
CA ASP A 350 13.75 -12.25 0.07
C ASP A 350 12.41 -12.77 0.58
N VAL A 351 11.48 -13.05 -0.33
CA VAL A 351 10.21 -13.71 0.00
C VAL A 351 10.42 -15.21 -0.09
N ARG A 352 10.48 -15.85 1.07
CA ARG A 352 10.81 -17.27 1.22
C ARG A 352 9.58 -18.13 1.35
N GLY A 353 9.71 -19.41 0.97
CA GLY A 353 8.61 -20.36 1.01
C GLY A 353 7.79 -20.39 -0.27
N LYS A 354 6.97 -21.44 -0.42
CA LYS A 354 6.08 -21.60 -1.57
C LYS A 354 4.71 -21.04 -1.20
N ALA A 355 4.14 -20.24 -2.09
CA ALA A 355 2.75 -19.82 -1.97
C ALA A 355 1.84 -21.05 -1.85
N LYS A 356 0.93 -21.00 -0.87
CA LYS A 356 -0.10 -22.00 -0.59
C LYS A 356 -1.47 -21.45 -0.96
N GLU A 357 -2.45 -22.33 -1.01
CA GLU A 357 -3.85 -21.90 -1.15
C GLU A 357 -4.28 -21.09 0.08
N ALA A 358 -5.05 -20.03 -0.17
CA ALA A 358 -5.66 -19.26 0.89
C ALA A 358 -6.66 -20.11 1.69
N PRO A 359 -6.93 -19.75 2.97
CA PRO A 359 -8.08 -20.26 3.69
C PRO A 359 -9.36 -20.16 2.86
N ALA A 360 -10.29 -21.08 3.07
CA ALA A 360 -11.53 -21.13 2.33
C ALA A 360 -12.47 -19.99 2.79
N TYR A 361 -12.21 -18.75 2.40
CA TYR A 361 -13.01 -17.60 2.79
C TYR A 361 -14.45 -17.65 2.25
N ASP A 362 -15.39 -17.15 3.04
CA ASP A 362 -16.79 -16.85 2.69
C ASP A 362 -16.95 -15.39 2.26
N GLY A 363 -16.16 -15.02 1.25
CA GLY A 363 -16.09 -13.67 0.70
C GLY A 363 -14.84 -13.51 -0.16
N ASP A 364 -14.62 -12.29 -0.66
CA ASP A 364 -13.43 -11.95 -1.43
C ASP A 364 -12.35 -11.38 -0.49
N ALA A 365 -11.48 -12.25 0.01
CA ALA A 365 -10.40 -11.87 0.91
C ALA A 365 -9.34 -11.00 0.23
N VAL A 366 -9.06 -11.23 -1.06
CA VAL A 366 -8.09 -10.43 -1.82
C VAL A 366 -8.58 -8.99 -1.96
N ALA A 367 -9.84 -8.80 -2.34
CA ALA A 367 -10.44 -7.46 -2.42
C ALA A 367 -10.50 -6.76 -1.05
N ALA A 368 -10.61 -7.52 0.04
CA ALA A 368 -10.57 -7.01 1.40
C ALA A 368 -9.14 -6.71 1.91
N GLY A 369 -8.09 -7.06 1.15
CA GLY A 369 -6.69 -6.83 1.49
C GLY A 369 -6.00 -7.97 2.25
N PHE A 370 -6.63 -9.15 2.32
CA PHE A 370 -6.13 -10.37 2.98
C PHE A 370 -5.73 -11.44 1.95
N GLY A 371 -4.96 -11.02 0.94
CA GLY A 371 -4.42 -11.89 -0.09
C GLY A 371 -3.54 -11.12 -1.07
N VAL A 372 -2.85 -11.86 -1.94
CA VAL A 372 -1.98 -11.30 -2.98
C VAL A 372 -2.60 -11.56 -4.35
N SER A 373 -2.80 -10.51 -5.15
CA SER A 373 -3.27 -10.61 -6.53
C SER A 373 -2.10 -10.73 -7.52
N GLU A 374 -2.41 -11.05 -8.79
CA GLU A 374 -1.39 -11.00 -9.86
C GLU A 374 -0.89 -9.59 -10.12
N ASP A 375 -1.76 -8.59 -10.00
CA ASP A 375 -1.39 -7.18 -10.18
C ASP A 375 -0.42 -6.73 -9.07
N ASP A 376 -0.63 -7.18 -7.82
CA ASP A 376 0.30 -6.89 -6.72
C ASP A 376 1.71 -7.42 -7.01
N ARG A 377 1.81 -8.65 -7.52
CA ARG A 377 3.09 -9.26 -7.89
C ARG A 377 3.76 -8.51 -9.03
N GLU A 378 2.99 -8.07 -10.02
CA GLU A 378 3.51 -7.30 -11.15
C GLU A 378 4.03 -5.93 -10.72
N GLN A 379 3.27 -5.20 -9.89
CA GLN A 379 3.70 -3.93 -9.31
C GLN A 379 5.04 -4.08 -8.54
N ALA A 380 5.18 -5.16 -7.77
CA ALA A 380 6.39 -5.48 -7.03
C ALA A 380 7.57 -5.88 -7.93
N GLU A 381 7.33 -6.61 -9.02
CA GLU A 381 8.37 -6.96 -9.98
C GLU A 381 8.93 -5.75 -10.72
N GLU A 382 8.05 -4.81 -11.09
CA GLU A 382 8.39 -3.57 -11.77
C GLU A 382 8.94 -2.49 -10.81
N GLY A 383 8.69 -2.61 -9.50
CA GLY A 383 9.18 -1.63 -8.51
C GLY A 383 8.38 -0.33 -8.49
N LEU A 384 7.09 -0.41 -8.76
CA LEU A 384 6.25 0.78 -8.96
C LEU A 384 6.03 1.56 -7.66
N SER A 385 6.11 2.89 -7.76
CA SER A 385 5.47 3.78 -6.78
C SER A 385 3.94 3.69 -6.88
N ALA A 386 3.22 4.14 -5.84
CA ALA A 386 1.75 4.15 -5.88
C ALA A 386 1.20 4.98 -7.04
N ALA A 387 1.78 6.15 -7.32
CA ALA A 387 1.37 7.00 -8.44
C ALA A 387 1.55 6.32 -9.82
N GLU A 388 2.61 5.52 -9.98
CA GLU A 388 2.85 4.74 -11.20
C GLU A 388 1.87 3.57 -11.32
N ALA A 389 1.57 2.88 -10.21
CA ALA A 389 0.59 1.81 -10.17
C ALA A 389 -0.81 2.30 -10.57
N GLU A 390 -1.28 3.42 -10.01
CA GLU A 390 -2.57 4.03 -10.37
C GLU A 390 -2.63 4.42 -11.86
N ARG A 391 -1.54 4.99 -12.39
CA ARG A 391 -1.45 5.35 -13.80
C ARG A 391 -1.47 4.11 -14.70
N SER A 392 -0.75 3.05 -14.33
CA SER A 392 -0.74 1.76 -15.04
C SER A 392 -2.15 1.14 -15.07
N GLY A 393 -2.83 1.09 -13.92
CA GLY A 393 -4.20 0.60 -13.81
C GLY A 393 -5.20 1.39 -14.64
N THR A 394 -5.06 2.73 -14.66
CA THR A 394 -5.88 3.61 -15.53
C THR A 394 -5.66 3.30 -17.01
N LEU A 395 -4.40 3.16 -17.43
CA LEU A 395 -4.06 2.82 -18.82
C LEU A 395 -4.57 1.43 -19.22
N ARG A 396 -4.49 0.44 -18.34
CA ARG A 396 -5.07 -0.90 -18.56
C ARG A 396 -6.58 -0.83 -18.76
N THR A 397 -7.28 -0.09 -17.90
CA THR A 397 -8.73 0.10 -18.00
C THR A 397 -9.12 0.77 -19.31
N VAL A 398 -8.40 1.82 -19.72
CA VAL A 398 -8.59 2.50 -21.01
C VAL A 398 -8.31 1.56 -22.18
N ALA A 399 -7.27 0.72 -22.11
CA ALA A 399 -6.97 -0.24 -23.16
C ALA A 399 -8.06 -1.32 -23.29
N VAL A 400 -8.50 -1.91 -22.19
CA VAL A 400 -9.56 -2.94 -22.17
C VAL A 400 -10.88 -2.39 -22.69
N THR A 401 -11.29 -1.20 -22.22
CA THR A 401 -12.52 -0.54 -22.68
C THR A 401 -12.42 -0.10 -24.15
N GLY A 402 -11.29 0.47 -24.57
CA GLY A 402 -11.04 0.90 -25.95
C GLY A 402 -11.05 -0.26 -26.95
N ILE A 403 -10.39 -1.38 -26.62
CA ILE A 403 -10.39 -2.59 -27.45
C ILE A 403 -11.78 -3.22 -27.49
N GLY A 404 -12.48 -3.30 -26.35
CA GLY A 404 -13.82 -3.88 -26.27
C GLY A 404 -14.85 -3.10 -27.10
N VAL A 405 -14.85 -1.77 -27.00
CA VAL A 405 -15.71 -0.90 -27.82
C VAL A 405 -15.32 -0.98 -29.29
N GLY A 406 -14.02 -0.96 -29.61
CA GLY A 406 -13.53 -1.08 -30.98
C GLY A 406 -13.96 -2.40 -31.65
N ALA A 407 -13.79 -3.53 -30.96
CA ALA A 407 -14.21 -4.84 -31.44
C ALA A 407 -15.73 -4.92 -31.60
N GLY A 408 -16.50 -4.37 -30.65
CA GLY A 408 -17.96 -4.27 -30.75
C GLY A 408 -18.42 -3.48 -31.98
N LEU A 409 -17.80 -2.33 -32.25
CA LEU A 409 -18.09 -1.52 -33.44
C LEU A 409 -17.76 -2.28 -34.73
N ILE A 410 -16.66 -3.02 -34.78
CA ILE A 410 -16.32 -3.86 -35.94
C ILE A 410 -17.37 -4.96 -36.14
N LEU A 411 -17.83 -5.63 -35.08
CA LEU A 411 -18.89 -6.65 -35.17
C LEU A 411 -20.22 -6.06 -35.63
N VAL A 412 -20.61 -4.88 -35.14
CA VAL A 412 -21.80 -4.16 -35.60
C VAL A 412 -21.68 -3.78 -37.07
N LEU A 413 -20.51 -3.31 -37.51
CA LEU A 413 -20.24 -2.95 -38.91
C LEU A 413 -20.29 -4.19 -39.83
N VAL A 414 -19.74 -5.32 -39.39
CA VAL A 414 -19.82 -6.61 -40.11
C VAL A 414 -21.27 -7.09 -40.20
N ALA A 415 -22.03 -7.03 -39.11
CA ALA A 415 -23.44 -7.40 -39.12
C ALA A 415 -24.26 -6.48 -40.05
N TRP A 416 -24.03 -5.18 -40.00
CA TRP A 416 -24.70 -4.21 -40.85
C TRP A 416 -24.39 -4.43 -42.34
N THR A 417 -23.13 -4.64 -42.70
CA THR A 417 -22.73 -4.94 -44.09
C THR A 417 -23.32 -6.24 -44.61
N LEU A 418 -23.42 -7.29 -43.78
CA LEU A 418 -24.09 -8.55 -44.14
C LEU A 418 -25.60 -8.36 -44.35
N ILE A 419 -26.26 -7.56 -43.51
CA ILE A 419 -27.70 -7.23 -43.66
C ILE A 419 -27.93 -6.40 -44.93
N ALA A 420 -27.09 -5.40 -45.18
CA ALA A 420 -27.18 -4.56 -46.38
C ALA A 420 -27.01 -5.39 -47.67
N ARG A 421 -26.02 -6.30 -47.71
CA ARG A 421 -25.82 -7.24 -48.84
C ARG A 421 -27.01 -8.18 -49.04
N ARG A 422 -27.63 -8.69 -47.97
CA ARG A 422 -28.83 -9.55 -48.05
C ARG A 422 -30.07 -8.81 -48.57
N ARG A 423 -30.19 -7.51 -48.36
CA ARG A 423 -31.28 -6.69 -48.92
C ARG A 423 -31.06 -6.44 -50.42
N ALA A 424 -29.84 -6.07 -50.81
CA ALA A 424 -29.49 -5.86 -52.23
C ALA A 424 -29.63 -7.14 -53.10
N GLY A 425 -29.41 -8.32 -52.52
CA GLY A 425 -29.61 -9.60 -53.23
C GLY A 425 -31.06 -10.02 -53.44
N ARG A 426 -32.04 -9.41 -52.74
CA ARG A 426 -33.47 -9.69 -52.95
C ARG A 426 -34.10 -8.87 -54.07
N ASP A 427 -33.54 -7.69 -54.35
CA ASP A 427 -34.00 -6.81 -55.43
C ASP A 427 -33.49 -7.25 -56.82
N ALA A 428 -32.50 -8.16 -56.90
CA ALA A 428 -31.91 -8.63 -58.16
C ALA A 428 -32.60 -9.87 -58.78
N THR A 429 -33.64 -10.44 -58.15
CA THR A 429 -34.29 -11.70 -58.58
C THR A 429 -35.55 -11.54 -59.44
N VAL A 430 -35.78 -10.37 -60.06
CA VAL A 430 -36.81 -10.22 -61.10
C VAL A 430 -36.15 -9.68 -62.37
N THR A 431 -35.57 -10.57 -63.17
CA THR A 431 -35.60 -10.61 -64.65
C THR A 431 -34.49 -11.54 -65.15
N SER A 432 -34.81 -12.78 -65.46
CA SER A 432 -33.98 -13.60 -66.37
C SER A 432 -34.87 -14.50 -67.23
N ALA A 433 -34.86 -14.23 -68.53
CA ALA A 433 -35.45 -15.06 -69.58
C ALA A 433 -34.48 -16.21 -69.95
N PRO A 434 -34.96 -17.38 -70.44
CA PRO A 434 -34.11 -18.52 -70.73
C PRO A 434 -33.73 -18.64 -72.21
N HIS A 435 -32.46 -18.96 -72.47
CA HIS A 435 -32.00 -19.62 -73.69
C HIS A 435 -30.93 -20.65 -73.34
N PRO A 436 -31.07 -21.89 -73.83
CA PRO A 436 -29.90 -22.73 -74.07
C PRO A 436 -29.96 -23.40 -75.44
N GLN A 437 -28.79 -23.63 -76.06
CA GLN A 437 -28.24 -24.99 -76.22
C GLN A 437 -26.92 -25.00 -77.03
N GLN A 438 -25.97 -25.74 -76.47
CA GLN A 438 -24.69 -26.22 -77.03
C GLN A 438 -24.93 -27.52 -77.84
N PRO A 439 -24.01 -28.02 -78.71
CA PRO A 439 -23.00 -28.97 -78.19
C PRO A 439 -21.66 -29.18 -78.99
N GLN A 440 -20.61 -29.51 -78.22
CA GLN A 440 -19.49 -30.48 -78.36
C GLN A 440 -19.00 -30.99 -79.75
N ASN A 441 -17.67 -31.08 -79.99
CA ASN A 441 -16.77 -32.23 -79.67
C ASN A 441 -15.32 -32.03 -80.29
N PRO A 442 -14.35 -32.98 -80.34
CA PRO A 442 -12.97 -32.79 -79.81
C PRO A 442 -11.82 -33.07 -80.83
N GLN A 443 -10.54 -32.81 -80.49
CA GLN A 443 -9.34 -33.56 -80.98
C GLN A 443 -8.00 -33.07 -80.36
N GLN A 444 -7.15 -34.04 -79.95
CA GLN A 444 -5.73 -33.97 -79.50
C GLN A 444 -4.74 -33.65 -80.67
N PRO A 445 -3.37 -33.56 -80.55
CA PRO A 445 -2.40 -33.90 -79.46
C PRO A 445 -1.20 -32.91 -79.21
N GLN A 446 -0.35 -33.23 -78.21
CA GLN A 446 0.99 -32.67 -77.82
C GLN A 446 2.14 -33.08 -78.83
N PRO A 447 3.49 -32.83 -78.68
CA PRO A 447 4.35 -32.11 -77.69
C PRO A 447 5.58 -31.31 -78.30
N TYR A 448 6.58 -30.93 -77.44
CA TYR A 448 8.00 -30.46 -77.65
C TYR A 448 8.26 -28.94 -77.58
N GLY A 449 9.28 -28.38 -76.91
CA GLY A 449 10.46 -28.91 -76.20
C GLY A 449 11.26 -27.83 -75.41
N TYR A 450 12.24 -28.30 -74.63
CA TYR A 450 13.29 -27.62 -73.82
C TYR A 450 14.34 -26.85 -74.70
N PRO A 451 15.34 -26.07 -74.20
CA PRO A 451 16.10 -26.21 -72.93
C PRO A 451 16.59 -24.90 -72.21
N PRO A 452 17.37 -25.03 -71.10
CA PRO A 452 17.99 -23.93 -70.34
C PRO A 452 19.52 -23.79 -70.57
N SER A 453 20.06 -22.61 -70.23
CA SER A 453 21.49 -22.32 -69.95
C SER A 453 21.58 -20.87 -69.45
N GLY A 454 22.30 -20.45 -68.43
CA GLY A 454 23.51 -20.99 -67.82
C GLY A 454 24.67 -19.99 -67.99
N ASN A 455 25.10 -19.38 -66.87
CA ASN A 455 26.44 -18.85 -66.55
C ASN A 455 26.98 -17.55 -67.18
N GLY A 456 27.64 -16.75 -66.33
CA GLY A 456 28.59 -15.71 -66.76
C GLY A 456 29.03 -14.75 -65.65
N TRP A 457 30.14 -15.10 -64.98
CA TRP A 457 30.87 -14.36 -63.93
C TRP A 457 31.35 -12.95 -64.32
N GLN A 458 31.23 -11.97 -63.42
CA GLN A 458 32.32 -11.28 -62.68
C GLN A 458 31.75 -10.10 -61.89
#